data_AF-A0A5N7B7H6-F1
#
_entry.id   AF-A0A5N7B7H6-F1
#
_cell.length_a   1.000
_cell.length_b   1.000
_cell.length_c   1.000
_cell.angle_alpha   90.00
_cell.angle_beta   90.00
_cell.angle_gamma   90.00
#
_symmetry.space_group_name_H-M   'P 1'
#
loop_
_entity.id
_entity.type
_entity.pdbx_description
1 polymer ?
#
loop_
_entity_poly.entity_id
_entity_poly.type
_entity_poly.pdbx_seq_one_letter_code
_entity_poly.pdbx_strand_id
1 'polypeptide(L)'
;MALKHALSPLTFYFTFGSFCLGKTTDMSAFNTPNHGPSATDFAAANSLPISALRTAAAEASVVPKDATYPYSLGNSDKSTIHSDWVSFKEGAALSWVADMDVDCDGVNHKCEGNRDGQPETNWGALSAYAVPYIVIPNRFLAANKDILPGNNIAAVICNGKMYYGILGDSNGDDPQITGEASWLMARTCFPQENLQGNNAHSSKDVTYILFTGKGAVLPESAIDQTYITDFDTLRSMGDKLARALASNLASTTSAESAAASLWTGWEGVVTMILALFCAVLLTLAL
;
A
#
# COMPACT_ATOMS: atom_id res chain seq x y z
N MET A 1 -14.41 -51.90 -46.12
CA MET A 1 -14.12 -50.51 -46.51
C MET A 1 -14.36 -49.62 -45.30
N ALA A 2 -13.44 -48.68 -45.07
CA ALA A 2 -13.09 -48.00 -43.82
C ALA A 2 -14.23 -47.40 -42.95
N LEU A 3 -14.12 -47.68 -41.65
CA LEU A 3 -14.73 -46.95 -40.53
C LEU A 3 -13.83 -45.74 -40.21
N LYS A 4 -14.33 -44.50 -40.35
CA LYS A 4 -13.58 -43.29 -40.02
C LYS A 4 -13.77 -42.95 -38.55
N HIS A 5 -12.70 -43.12 -37.76
CA HIS A 5 -12.62 -42.67 -36.38
C HIS A 5 -12.41 -41.15 -36.32
N ALA A 6 -13.22 -40.48 -35.49
CA ALA A 6 -13.01 -39.09 -35.08
C ALA A 6 -11.90 -39.03 -34.02
N LEU A 7 -10.84 -38.29 -34.28
CA LEU A 7 -9.88 -37.86 -33.26
C LEU A 7 -10.34 -36.53 -32.67
N SER A 8 -10.60 -36.51 -31.37
CA SER A 8 -10.72 -35.29 -30.57
C SER A 8 -9.36 -34.97 -29.94
N PRO A 9 -8.87 -33.72 -29.99
CA PRO A 9 -7.59 -33.37 -29.38
C PRO A 9 -7.75 -33.24 -27.87
N LEU A 10 -7.05 -34.11 -27.14
CA LEU A 10 -6.90 -34.05 -25.69
C LEU A 10 -6.10 -32.78 -25.33
N THR A 11 -6.80 -31.78 -24.81
CA THR A 11 -6.17 -30.53 -24.36
C THR A 11 -5.48 -30.80 -23.03
N PHE A 12 -4.15 -30.84 -23.03
CA PHE A 12 -3.33 -30.90 -21.81
C PHE A 12 -3.40 -29.55 -21.09
N TYR A 13 -4.14 -29.49 -19.98
CA TYR A 13 -4.04 -28.39 -19.03
C TYR A 13 -2.73 -28.55 -18.24
N PHE A 14 -1.70 -27.77 -18.61
CA PHE A 14 -0.56 -27.55 -17.73
C PHE A 14 -1.00 -26.63 -16.58
N THR A 15 -1.25 -27.23 -15.42
CA THR A 15 -1.34 -26.49 -14.16
C THR A 15 0.07 -26.02 -13.81
N PHE A 16 0.39 -24.75 -14.08
CA PHE A 16 1.53 -24.10 -13.44
C PHE A 16 1.23 -24.01 -11.95
N GLY A 17 1.81 -24.91 -11.16
CA GLY A 17 1.83 -24.78 -9.71
C GLY A 17 2.58 -23.50 -9.37
N SER A 18 1.98 -22.65 -8.54
CA SER A 18 2.68 -21.53 -7.90
C SER A 18 3.86 -22.08 -7.11
N PHE A 19 5.07 -21.98 -7.66
CA PHE A 19 6.28 -22.15 -6.89
C PHE A 19 6.41 -20.90 -6.03
N CYS A 20 6.07 -20.99 -4.74
CA CYS A 20 6.49 -19.97 -3.79
C CYS A 20 8.02 -19.89 -3.87
N LEU A 21 8.55 -18.71 -4.17
CA LEU A 21 9.99 -18.46 -4.11
C LEU A 21 10.47 -18.66 -2.67
N GLY A 22 10.93 -19.88 -2.37
CA GLY A 22 11.60 -20.16 -1.11
C GLY A 22 12.89 -19.35 -0.98
N LYS A 23 13.37 -19.22 0.26
CA LYS A 23 14.58 -18.50 0.73
C LYS A 23 15.90 -18.68 -0.05
N THR A 24 15.93 -19.50 -1.10
CA THR A 24 17.14 -19.93 -1.81
C THR A 24 17.07 -19.70 -3.32
N THR A 25 16.10 -18.95 -3.82
CA THR A 25 16.06 -18.65 -5.25
C THR A 25 17.09 -17.56 -5.57
N ASP A 26 17.90 -17.78 -6.59
CA ASP A 26 18.82 -16.76 -7.10
C ASP A 26 18.03 -15.59 -7.67
N MET A 27 17.89 -14.53 -6.87
CA MET A 27 17.09 -13.35 -7.22
C MET A 27 17.65 -12.56 -8.40
N SER A 28 18.94 -12.75 -8.74
CA SER A 28 19.55 -12.10 -9.90
C SER A 28 18.96 -12.58 -11.22
N ALA A 29 18.41 -13.81 -11.27
CA ALA A 29 17.71 -14.33 -12.44
C ALA A 29 16.41 -13.54 -12.76
N PHE A 30 15.88 -12.79 -11.78
CA PHE A 30 14.72 -11.93 -11.95
C PHE A 30 15.06 -10.48 -12.29
N ASN A 31 16.36 -10.13 -12.37
CA ASN A 31 16.80 -8.78 -12.67
C ASN A 31 16.74 -8.48 -14.17
N THR A 32 15.54 -8.56 -14.75
CA THR A 32 15.29 -8.20 -16.16
C THR A 32 13.91 -7.54 -16.31
N PRO A 33 13.72 -6.65 -17.31
CA PRO A 33 12.50 -5.86 -17.44
C PRO A 33 11.19 -6.66 -17.60
N ASN A 34 11.29 -7.89 -18.09
CA ASN A 34 10.15 -8.74 -18.48
C ASN A 34 10.07 -10.05 -17.68
N HIS A 35 10.94 -10.26 -16.70
CA HIS A 35 11.02 -11.50 -15.95
C HIS A 35 11.32 -11.23 -14.47
N GLY A 36 10.49 -10.41 -13.84
CA GLY A 36 10.51 -10.22 -12.39
C GLY A 36 9.82 -11.37 -11.62
N PRO A 37 9.88 -11.38 -10.28
CA PRO A 37 9.12 -12.30 -9.45
C PRO A 37 7.62 -12.24 -9.76
N SER A 38 6.91 -13.34 -9.50
CA SER A 38 5.48 -13.38 -9.77
C SER A 38 4.74 -12.43 -8.82
N ALA A 39 3.70 -11.77 -9.32
CA ALA A 39 2.80 -10.96 -8.49
C ALA A 39 2.23 -11.74 -7.29
N THR A 40 2.10 -13.07 -7.40
CA THR A 40 1.64 -13.94 -6.31
C THR A 40 2.62 -14.01 -5.14
N ASP A 41 3.91 -13.77 -5.39
CA ASP A 41 4.98 -13.88 -4.40
C ASP A 41 4.96 -12.71 -3.40
N PHE A 42 4.28 -11.62 -3.73
CA PHE A 42 4.09 -10.47 -2.84
C PHE A 42 2.63 -9.99 -2.79
N ALA A 43 1.69 -10.76 -3.32
CA ALA A 43 0.27 -10.47 -3.16
C ALA A 43 -0.19 -10.67 -1.71
N ALA A 44 -1.03 -9.76 -1.24
CA ALA A 44 -1.69 -9.86 0.04
C ALA A 44 -2.67 -11.04 0.08
N ALA A 45 -2.94 -11.58 1.28
CA ALA A 45 -3.94 -12.63 1.41
C ALA A 45 -5.35 -12.18 1.03
N ASN A 46 -6.09 -13.05 0.34
CA ASN A 46 -7.49 -12.81 -0.07
C ASN A 46 -8.47 -12.57 1.10
N SER A 47 -8.07 -12.91 2.33
CA SER A 47 -8.87 -12.68 3.54
C SER A 47 -8.79 -11.24 4.07
N LEU A 48 -7.91 -10.40 3.51
CA LEU A 48 -7.77 -9.02 3.94
C LEU A 48 -8.91 -8.14 3.40
N PRO A 49 -9.45 -7.21 4.22
CA PRO A 49 -10.53 -6.33 3.81
C PRO A 49 -10.01 -5.15 2.98
N ILE A 50 -9.49 -5.43 1.77
CA ILE A 50 -8.81 -4.45 0.90
C ILE A 50 -9.70 -3.24 0.61
N SER A 51 -11.01 -3.45 0.35
CA SER A 51 -11.92 -2.32 0.10
C SER A 51 -12.06 -1.41 1.32
N ALA A 52 -12.07 -1.96 2.54
CA ALA A 52 -12.18 -1.17 3.76
C ALA A 52 -10.89 -0.38 4.02
N LEU A 53 -9.73 -1.01 3.81
CA LEU A 53 -8.42 -0.34 3.92
C LEU A 53 -8.31 0.83 2.94
N ARG A 54 -8.73 0.62 1.68
CA ARG A 54 -8.75 1.67 0.66
C ARG A 54 -9.70 2.82 1.02
N THR A 55 -10.92 2.51 1.46
CA THR A 55 -11.89 3.54 1.89
C THR A 55 -11.34 4.35 3.07
N ALA A 56 -10.81 3.67 4.10
CA ALA A 56 -10.23 4.36 5.24
C ALA A 56 -9.03 5.25 4.86
N ALA A 57 -8.19 4.82 3.92
CA ALA A 57 -7.09 5.64 3.42
C ALA A 57 -7.58 6.90 2.69
N ALA A 58 -8.67 6.80 1.92
CA ALA A 58 -9.27 7.94 1.22
C ALA A 58 -9.97 8.92 2.18
N GLU A 59 -10.38 8.46 3.36
CA GLU A 59 -11.02 9.27 4.41
C GLU A 59 -10.01 9.85 5.43
N ALA A 60 -8.73 9.44 5.35
CA ALA A 60 -7.68 9.94 6.23
C ALA A 60 -7.51 11.46 6.08
N SER A 61 -7.27 12.14 7.20
CA SER A 61 -7.37 13.61 7.26
C SER A 61 -6.27 14.30 8.07
N VAL A 62 -5.54 13.56 8.91
CA VAL A 62 -4.47 14.13 9.74
C VAL A 62 -3.23 14.31 8.88
N VAL A 63 -2.85 15.57 8.64
CA VAL A 63 -1.70 15.92 7.79
C VAL A 63 -0.47 16.23 8.68
N PRO A 64 0.57 15.37 8.67
CA PRO A 64 1.84 15.66 9.31
C PRO A 64 2.62 16.75 8.56
N LYS A 65 3.73 17.19 9.15
CA LYS A 65 4.61 18.19 8.53
C LYS A 65 5.20 17.66 7.22
N ASP A 66 5.37 18.57 6.24
CA ASP A 66 6.05 18.31 4.97
C ASP A 66 5.43 17.14 4.19
N ALA A 67 4.09 17.06 4.12
CA ALA A 67 3.37 15.86 3.67
C ALA A 67 2.54 16.00 2.39
N THR A 68 2.52 17.17 1.74
CA THR A 68 1.69 17.42 0.54
C THR A 68 2.55 17.79 -0.67
N TYR A 69 2.43 17.01 -1.73
CA TYR A 69 3.28 17.08 -2.92
C TYR A 69 2.43 16.95 -4.19
N PRO A 70 2.89 17.44 -5.35
CA PRO A 70 2.35 16.96 -6.62
C PRO A 70 2.46 15.43 -6.67
N TYR A 71 1.48 14.78 -7.27
CA TYR A 71 1.61 13.35 -7.57
C TYR A 71 2.14 13.13 -8.99
N SER A 72 1.86 14.06 -9.91
CA SER A 72 2.35 13.98 -11.29
C SER A 72 2.96 15.31 -11.71
N LEU A 73 4.03 15.25 -12.52
CA LEU A 73 4.68 16.44 -13.07
C LEU A 73 3.75 17.20 -14.02
N GLY A 74 3.65 18.51 -13.82
CA GLY A 74 2.80 19.38 -14.64
C GLY A 74 1.30 19.38 -14.27
N ASN A 75 0.89 18.58 -13.29
CA ASN A 75 -0.46 18.64 -12.71
C ASN A 75 -0.47 19.57 -11.48
N SER A 76 -1.53 20.37 -11.33
CA SER A 76 -1.74 21.23 -10.15
C SER A 76 -2.25 20.45 -8.94
N ASP A 77 -2.87 19.29 -9.17
CA ASP A 77 -3.44 18.45 -8.13
C ASP A 77 -2.34 17.79 -7.30
N LYS A 78 -2.63 17.59 -6.02
CA LYS A 78 -1.67 17.10 -5.03
C LYS A 78 -2.12 15.79 -4.41
N SER A 79 -1.15 15.03 -3.93
CA SER A 79 -1.33 13.94 -2.98
C SER A 79 -0.81 14.39 -1.61
N THR A 80 -1.49 13.93 -0.57
CA THR A 80 -1.15 14.22 0.81
C THR A 80 -0.94 12.92 1.56
N ILE A 81 0.19 12.82 2.26
CA ILE A 81 0.49 11.75 3.20
C ILE A 81 -0.21 12.06 4.51
N HIS A 82 -0.91 11.08 5.04
CA HIS A 82 -1.72 11.19 6.25
C HIS A 82 -1.15 10.33 7.38
N SER A 83 -1.32 10.79 8.61
CA SER A 83 -0.78 10.16 9.82
C SER A 83 -1.85 9.71 10.81
N ASP A 84 -3.08 9.51 10.36
CA ASP A 84 -4.22 9.13 11.21
C ASP A 84 -3.92 7.86 12.04
N TRP A 85 -3.10 6.95 11.52
CA TRP A 85 -2.90 5.61 12.10
C TRP A 85 -1.56 5.43 12.81
N VAL A 86 -0.68 6.44 12.85
CA VAL A 86 0.69 6.30 13.40
C VAL A 86 0.72 6.01 14.90
N SER A 87 -0.39 6.24 15.61
CA SER A 87 -0.51 6.00 17.05
C SER A 87 -0.92 4.57 17.42
N PHE A 88 -1.27 3.72 16.43
CA PHE A 88 -1.66 2.33 16.71
C PHE A 88 -0.48 1.53 17.26
N LYS A 89 -0.76 0.61 18.20
CA LYS A 89 0.30 -0.24 18.79
C LYS A 89 0.85 -1.26 17.80
N GLU A 90 -0.03 -1.83 16.98
CA GLU A 90 0.30 -2.72 15.87
C GLU A 90 -0.47 -2.26 14.64
N GLY A 91 0.14 -2.37 13.46
CA GLY A 91 -0.45 -1.86 12.22
C GLY A 91 -0.43 -0.33 12.11
N ALA A 92 0.40 0.37 12.89
CA ALA A 92 0.62 1.80 12.71
C ALA A 92 1.17 2.07 11.31
N ALA A 93 0.58 3.05 10.63
CA ALA A 93 0.90 3.34 9.25
C ALA A 93 0.62 4.80 8.88
N LEU A 94 1.27 5.22 7.79
CA LEU A 94 0.92 6.38 7.00
C LEU A 94 0.09 5.93 5.80
N SER A 95 -0.72 6.81 5.23
CA SER A 95 -1.50 6.52 4.02
C SER A 95 -1.63 7.71 3.08
N TRP A 96 -1.70 7.44 1.78
CA TRP A 96 -1.99 8.45 0.75
C TRP A 96 -2.56 7.81 -0.51
N VAL A 97 -3.14 8.65 -1.37
CA VAL A 97 -3.59 8.26 -2.71
C VAL A 97 -2.86 9.10 -3.74
N ALA A 98 -2.17 8.43 -4.66
CA ALA A 98 -1.42 9.04 -5.76
C ALA A 98 -1.72 8.29 -7.07
N ASP A 99 -1.06 8.72 -8.13
CA ASP A 99 -0.91 7.95 -9.36
C ASP A 99 0.23 6.93 -9.20
N MET A 100 0.81 6.43 -10.29
CA MET A 100 1.95 5.51 -10.20
C MET A 100 2.99 5.73 -11.30
N ASP A 101 4.08 6.38 -10.90
CA ASP A 101 5.30 6.55 -11.69
C ASP A 101 6.29 5.38 -11.47
N VAL A 102 7.19 5.21 -12.43
CA VAL A 102 8.23 4.17 -12.36
C VAL A 102 9.54 4.77 -11.88
N ASP A 103 9.94 4.35 -10.69
CA ASP A 103 11.29 4.52 -10.19
C ASP A 103 12.17 3.34 -10.64
N CYS A 104 13.39 3.67 -11.05
CA CYS A 104 14.37 2.71 -11.54
C CYS A 104 15.71 2.76 -10.81
N ASP A 105 15.82 3.55 -9.73
CA ASP A 105 17.07 3.74 -9.02
C ASP A 105 17.64 2.43 -8.47
N GLY A 106 18.96 2.44 -8.22
CA GLY A 106 19.74 1.24 -7.90
C GLY A 106 20.36 0.57 -9.14
N VAL A 107 20.40 -0.77 -9.15
CA VAL A 107 21.11 -1.52 -10.21
C VAL A 107 20.48 -1.37 -11.59
N ASN A 108 19.24 -0.86 -11.66
CA ASN A 108 18.48 -0.67 -12.89
C ASN A 108 18.29 0.80 -13.29
N HIS A 109 19.09 1.73 -12.75
CA HIS A 109 18.96 3.19 -12.96
C HIS A 109 19.01 3.68 -14.42
N LYS A 110 19.36 2.81 -15.37
CA LYS A 110 19.31 3.06 -16.81
C LYS A 110 18.20 2.28 -17.50
N CYS A 111 17.12 1.96 -16.79
CA CYS A 111 15.96 1.30 -17.38
C CYS A 111 15.40 2.14 -18.53
N GLU A 112 14.59 1.51 -19.38
CA GLU A 112 14.00 2.20 -20.52
C GLU A 112 13.20 3.42 -20.06
N GLY A 113 13.45 4.57 -20.68
CA GLY A 113 12.78 5.83 -20.36
C GLY A 113 13.39 6.61 -19.19
N ASN A 114 14.23 6.02 -18.35
CA ASN A 114 14.85 6.74 -17.23
C ASN A 114 16.06 7.57 -17.69
N ARG A 115 16.07 8.87 -17.40
CA ARG A 115 17.11 9.83 -17.84
C ARG A 115 17.99 10.35 -16.71
N ASP A 116 17.50 10.26 -15.49
CA ASP A 116 18.03 10.89 -14.27
C ASP A 116 18.31 9.88 -13.15
N GLY A 117 18.11 8.59 -13.42
CA GLY A 117 18.31 7.55 -12.41
C GLY A 117 19.69 7.52 -11.75
N GLN A 118 19.67 7.16 -10.47
CA GLN A 118 20.84 7.07 -9.60
C GLN A 118 21.25 5.61 -9.34
N PRO A 119 22.56 5.30 -9.29
CA PRO A 119 23.02 3.92 -9.13
C PRO A 119 22.74 3.30 -7.74
N GLU A 120 22.30 4.11 -6.78
CA GLU A 120 21.91 3.70 -5.43
C GLU A 120 20.45 4.04 -5.15
N THR A 121 19.84 3.30 -4.21
CA THR A 121 18.64 3.72 -3.48
C THR A 121 19.03 4.06 -2.03
N ASN A 122 18.11 4.58 -1.21
CA ASN A 122 18.43 5.02 0.16
C ASN A 122 19.12 3.99 1.07
N TRP A 123 18.85 2.69 0.92
CA TRP A 123 19.38 1.64 1.81
C TRP A 123 20.14 0.53 1.07
N GLY A 124 20.56 0.79 -0.17
CA GLY A 124 21.37 -0.12 -0.96
C GLY A 124 21.41 0.25 -2.43
N ALA A 125 21.44 -0.75 -3.30
CA ALA A 125 21.26 -0.60 -4.74
C ALA A 125 20.24 -1.66 -5.16
N LEU A 126 18.96 -1.38 -4.88
CA LEU A 126 17.87 -2.31 -5.16
C LEU A 126 17.74 -2.56 -6.67
N SER A 127 17.24 -3.75 -7.02
CA SER A 127 16.81 -4.02 -8.40
C SER A 127 15.35 -3.59 -8.57
N ALA A 128 15.11 -2.53 -9.34
CA ALA A 128 13.76 -2.12 -9.72
C ALA A 128 12.97 -3.22 -10.43
N TYR A 129 13.65 -4.14 -11.12
CA TYR A 129 13.03 -5.29 -11.81
C TYR A 129 12.65 -6.45 -10.89
N ALA A 130 13.33 -6.58 -9.73
CA ALA A 130 13.16 -7.74 -8.86
C ALA A 130 12.64 -7.42 -7.45
N VAL A 131 12.68 -6.16 -7.02
CA VAL A 131 12.23 -5.74 -5.69
C VAL A 131 10.97 -4.87 -5.81
N PRO A 132 9.84 -5.26 -5.21
CA PRO A 132 8.70 -4.37 -5.07
C PRO A 132 9.03 -3.32 -4.01
N TYR A 133 9.19 -2.07 -4.41
CA TYR A 133 9.38 -0.96 -3.48
C TYR A 133 8.57 0.26 -3.88
N ILE A 134 8.36 1.13 -2.91
CA ILE A 134 7.77 2.46 -3.08
C ILE A 134 8.81 3.54 -2.77
N VAL A 135 8.56 4.73 -3.29
CA VAL A 135 9.37 5.92 -3.06
C VAL A 135 8.49 6.98 -2.38
N ILE A 136 9.08 7.72 -1.44
CA ILE A 136 8.42 8.86 -0.78
C ILE A 136 9.25 10.13 -0.97
N PRO A 137 8.65 11.33 -0.86
CA PRO A 137 9.42 12.56 -0.93
C PRO A 137 10.55 12.62 0.11
N ASN A 138 11.77 12.97 -0.30
CA ASN A 138 12.94 13.03 0.60
C ASN A 138 12.75 14.03 1.75
N ARG A 139 12.05 15.16 1.52
CA ARG A 139 11.72 16.11 2.61
C ARG A 139 10.81 15.48 3.66
N PHE A 140 9.82 14.69 3.23
CA PHE A 140 8.94 13.97 4.14
C PHE A 140 9.70 12.90 4.92
N LEU A 141 10.54 12.09 4.25
CA LEU A 141 11.40 11.11 4.91
C LEU A 141 12.29 11.79 5.96
N ALA A 142 12.94 12.91 5.60
CA ALA A 142 13.81 13.65 6.51
C ALA A 142 13.10 14.14 7.79
N ALA A 143 11.83 14.52 7.69
CA ALA A 143 11.02 14.94 8.83
C ALA A 143 10.51 13.77 9.70
N ASN A 144 10.50 12.54 9.18
CA ASN A 144 9.86 11.38 9.80
C ASN A 144 10.79 10.16 9.99
N LYS A 145 12.12 10.39 9.99
CA LYS A 145 13.14 9.32 10.10
C LYS A 145 12.97 8.40 11.32
N ASP A 146 12.46 8.94 12.43
CA ASP A 146 12.28 8.17 13.67
C ASP A 146 11.28 7.02 13.51
N ILE A 147 10.26 7.20 12.67
CA ILE A 147 9.22 6.20 12.40
C ILE A 147 9.45 5.46 11.06
N LEU A 148 10.37 5.96 10.23
CA LEU A 148 10.77 5.37 8.94
C LEU A 148 12.30 5.14 8.90
N PRO A 149 12.83 4.20 9.71
CA PRO A 149 14.27 3.91 9.73
C PRO A 149 14.80 3.27 8.43
N GLY A 150 13.91 2.75 7.56
CA GLY A 150 14.26 2.19 6.26
C GLY A 150 13.77 0.76 6.06
N ASN A 151 13.57 0.37 4.79
CA ASN A 151 13.05 -0.96 4.41
C ASN A 151 11.74 -1.33 5.13
N ASN A 152 10.97 -0.32 5.55
CA ASN A 152 9.66 -0.47 6.16
C ASN A 152 8.70 -1.12 5.16
N ILE A 153 7.90 -2.09 5.58
CA ILE A 153 6.93 -2.73 4.71
C ILE A 153 5.88 -1.71 4.27
N ALA A 154 5.58 -1.73 2.98
CA ALA A 154 4.50 -0.98 2.36
C ALA A 154 3.47 -1.94 1.78
N ALA A 155 2.20 -1.52 1.77
CA ALA A 155 1.14 -2.13 0.99
C ALA A 155 0.66 -1.13 -0.07
N VAL A 156 0.52 -1.60 -1.30
CA VAL A 156 0.05 -0.83 -2.45
C VAL A 156 -1.25 -1.47 -2.93
N ILE A 157 -2.33 -0.68 -2.97
CA ILE A 157 -3.63 -1.11 -3.47
C ILE A 157 -3.86 -0.46 -4.83
N CYS A 158 -4.01 -1.28 -5.84
CA CYS A 158 -4.21 -0.90 -7.24
C CYS A 158 -5.09 -1.96 -7.91
N ASN A 159 -5.99 -1.55 -8.81
CA ASN A 159 -6.89 -2.47 -9.54
C ASN A 159 -7.65 -3.48 -8.65
N GLY A 160 -8.06 -3.04 -7.47
CA GLY A 160 -8.81 -3.86 -6.50
C GLY A 160 -8.00 -4.98 -5.82
N LYS A 161 -6.68 -5.02 -6.05
CA LYS A 161 -5.74 -5.96 -5.44
C LYS A 161 -4.78 -5.21 -4.52
N MET A 162 -4.10 -5.94 -3.66
CA MET A 162 -3.11 -5.38 -2.74
C MET A 162 -1.81 -6.19 -2.80
N TYR A 163 -0.70 -5.48 -2.85
CA TYR A 163 0.64 -6.01 -3.02
C TYR A 163 1.56 -5.43 -1.95
N TYR A 164 2.48 -6.24 -1.43
CA TYR A 164 3.49 -5.77 -0.48
C TYR A 164 4.78 -5.40 -1.20
N GLY A 165 5.45 -4.42 -0.63
CA GLY A 165 6.81 -4.04 -0.96
C GLY A 165 7.48 -3.44 0.26
N ILE A 166 8.52 -2.65 0.03
CA ILE A 166 9.19 -1.88 1.07
C ILE A 166 9.25 -0.40 0.69
N LEU A 167 9.44 0.47 1.67
CA LEU A 167 10.05 1.77 1.46
C LEU A 167 11.50 1.53 1.04
N GLY A 168 11.77 1.68 -0.26
CA GLY A 168 13.08 1.38 -0.84
C GLY A 168 13.91 2.61 -1.13
N ASP A 169 13.26 3.75 -1.41
CA ASP A 169 13.93 4.99 -1.77
C ASP A 169 13.13 6.25 -1.44
N SER A 170 13.72 7.41 -1.75
CA SER A 170 13.06 8.70 -1.65
C SER A 170 13.41 9.65 -2.79
N ASN A 171 12.41 10.39 -3.25
CA ASN A 171 12.56 11.33 -4.36
C ASN A 171 13.26 12.60 -3.89
N GLY A 172 14.43 12.86 -4.47
CA GLY A 172 15.28 14.02 -4.21
C GLY A 172 15.08 15.21 -5.16
N ASP A 173 14.20 15.09 -6.16
CA ASP A 173 14.04 16.07 -7.24
C ASP A 173 13.35 17.37 -6.80
N ASP A 174 13.27 18.33 -7.72
CA ASP A 174 12.48 19.55 -7.55
C ASP A 174 11.58 19.79 -8.78
N PRO A 175 10.25 19.65 -8.64
CA PRO A 175 9.52 19.29 -7.41
C PRO A 175 9.66 17.80 -7.05
N GLN A 176 9.72 17.50 -5.75
CA GLN A 176 9.51 16.13 -5.25
C GLN A 176 8.05 15.73 -5.46
N ILE A 177 7.84 14.47 -5.82
CA ILE A 177 6.51 13.89 -6.05
C ILE A 177 6.25 12.69 -5.13
N THR A 178 4.99 12.27 -5.07
CA THR A 178 4.54 10.99 -4.50
C THR A 178 3.99 10.13 -5.62
N GLY A 179 3.96 8.80 -5.48
CA GLY A 179 3.36 7.91 -6.48
C GLY A 179 4.40 7.01 -7.15
N GLU A 180 5.68 7.33 -7.00
CA GLU A 180 6.76 6.51 -7.51
C GLU A 180 6.85 5.13 -6.83
N ALA A 181 7.04 4.11 -7.66
CA ALA A 181 7.27 2.73 -7.24
C ALA A 181 8.21 2.03 -8.23
N SER A 182 8.81 0.94 -7.77
CA SER A 182 9.72 0.16 -8.61
C SER A 182 9.04 -0.33 -9.89
N TRP A 183 9.83 -0.52 -10.95
CA TRP A 183 9.38 -1.12 -12.21
C TRP A 183 8.54 -2.39 -12.00
N LEU A 184 8.96 -3.27 -11.08
CA LEU A 184 8.22 -4.49 -10.72
C LEU A 184 6.83 -4.17 -10.13
N MET A 185 6.76 -3.27 -9.15
CA MET A 185 5.50 -2.90 -8.51
C MET A 185 4.55 -2.24 -9.53
N ALA A 186 5.06 -1.27 -10.29
CA ALA A 186 4.29 -0.52 -11.25
C ALA A 186 3.64 -1.41 -12.32
N ARG A 187 4.44 -2.30 -12.92
CA ARG A 187 3.95 -3.22 -13.96
C ARG A 187 3.13 -4.36 -13.40
N THR A 188 3.22 -4.66 -12.10
CA THR A 188 2.31 -5.58 -11.43
C THR A 188 0.94 -4.97 -11.25
N CYS A 189 0.88 -3.69 -10.86
CA CYS A 189 -0.36 -2.94 -10.75
C CYS A 189 -1.04 -2.76 -12.11
N PHE A 190 -0.28 -2.34 -13.13
CA PHE A 190 -0.81 -1.95 -14.44
C PHE A 190 -0.11 -2.69 -15.60
N PRO A 191 -0.30 -4.02 -15.72
CA PRO A 191 0.44 -4.84 -16.69
C PRO A 191 0.13 -4.54 -18.16
N GLN A 192 -0.93 -3.79 -18.45
CA GLN A 192 -1.37 -3.44 -19.81
C GLN A 192 -0.97 -2.03 -20.23
N GLU A 193 -0.39 -1.22 -19.34
CA GLU A 193 -0.09 0.19 -19.60
C GLU A 193 1.34 0.42 -20.10
N ASN A 194 2.16 -0.63 -20.15
CA ASN A 194 3.57 -0.56 -20.56
C ASN A 194 4.34 0.52 -19.77
N LEU A 195 4.19 0.53 -18.45
CA LEU A 195 4.87 1.49 -17.59
C LEU A 195 6.39 1.29 -17.64
N GLN A 196 7.11 2.40 -17.68
CA GLN A 196 8.57 2.50 -17.78
C GLN A 196 9.01 3.90 -17.28
N GLY A 197 10.31 4.20 -17.22
CA GLY A 197 10.82 5.41 -16.55
C GLY A 197 10.28 6.76 -17.08
N ASN A 198 9.65 6.79 -18.26
CA ASN A 198 8.99 7.97 -18.82
C ASN A 198 7.51 7.76 -19.16
N ASN A 199 6.88 6.70 -18.65
CA ASN A 199 5.47 6.40 -18.86
C ASN A 199 4.85 5.89 -17.56
N ALA A 200 3.90 6.64 -17.02
CA ALA A 200 3.26 6.44 -15.74
C ALA A 200 1.77 6.14 -15.88
N HIS A 201 1.22 5.44 -14.89
CA HIS A 201 -0.23 5.39 -14.74
C HIS A 201 -0.68 6.72 -14.17
N SER A 202 -1.50 7.49 -14.90
CA SER A 202 -1.75 8.91 -14.58
C SER A 202 -2.96 9.15 -13.66
N SER A 203 -3.79 8.14 -13.41
CA SER A 203 -4.99 8.32 -12.57
C SER A 203 -4.59 8.28 -11.10
N LYS A 204 -5.15 9.21 -10.31
CA LYS A 204 -4.93 9.26 -8.86
C LYS A 204 -5.81 8.26 -8.12
N ASP A 205 -5.56 6.97 -8.32
CA ASP A 205 -6.38 5.88 -7.78
C ASP A 205 -5.58 4.76 -7.08
N VAL A 206 -4.27 4.94 -6.93
CA VAL A 206 -3.41 4.01 -6.20
C VAL A 206 -3.32 4.44 -4.74
N THR A 207 -3.65 3.52 -3.84
CA THR A 207 -3.50 3.76 -2.40
C THR A 207 -2.22 3.14 -1.88
N TYR A 208 -1.45 3.94 -1.16
CA TYR A 208 -0.22 3.54 -0.52
C TYR A 208 -0.45 3.52 1.00
N ILE A 209 0.01 2.45 1.66
CA ILE A 209 -0.01 2.29 3.10
C ILE A 209 1.40 1.93 3.52
N LEU A 210 2.09 2.82 4.24
CA LEU A 210 3.45 2.61 4.70
C LEU A 210 3.46 2.33 6.19
N PHE A 211 3.79 1.10 6.58
CA PHE A 211 3.80 0.70 7.97
C PHE A 211 5.00 1.29 8.70
N THR A 212 4.75 1.88 9.86
CA THR A 212 5.74 2.68 10.60
C THR A 212 6.31 1.94 11.80
N GLY A 213 7.49 2.39 12.23
CA GLY A 213 8.20 1.87 13.39
C GLY A 213 9.05 0.63 13.09
N LYS A 214 9.90 0.27 14.06
CA LYS A 214 10.90 -0.81 13.90
C LYS A 214 10.29 -2.18 13.61
N GLY A 215 9.09 -2.44 14.13
CA GLY A 215 8.38 -3.71 13.88
C GLY A 215 7.88 -3.89 12.45
N ALA A 216 7.91 -2.83 11.64
CA ALA A 216 7.55 -2.86 10.23
C ALA A 216 8.77 -2.95 9.30
N VAL A 217 10.00 -2.94 9.81
CA VAL A 217 11.22 -3.05 9.00
C VAL A 217 11.42 -4.50 8.58
N LEU A 218 11.58 -4.74 7.28
CA LEU A 218 11.91 -6.06 6.78
C LEU A 218 13.29 -6.50 7.31
N PRO A 219 13.42 -7.68 7.93
CA PRO A 219 14.66 -8.07 8.59
C PRO A 219 15.77 -8.39 7.58
N GLU A 220 17.02 -8.14 7.95
CA GLU A 220 18.21 -8.43 7.13
C GLU A 220 18.32 -9.90 6.66
N SER A 221 17.63 -10.83 7.34
CA SER A 221 17.55 -12.23 6.89
C SER A 221 16.64 -12.44 5.67
N ALA A 222 15.90 -11.42 5.25
CA ALA A 222 14.91 -11.45 4.17
C ALA A 222 15.21 -10.43 3.05
N ILE A 223 16.26 -9.61 3.21
CA ILE A 223 16.67 -8.58 2.25
C ILE A 223 18.17 -8.35 2.34
N ASP A 224 18.83 -8.23 1.18
CA ASP A 224 20.19 -7.74 1.07
C ASP A 224 20.22 -6.35 0.40
N GLN A 225 21.39 -5.88 0.00
CA GLN A 225 21.53 -4.54 -0.62
C GLN A 225 20.85 -4.41 -1.99
N THR A 226 20.47 -5.51 -2.64
CA THR A 226 19.95 -5.52 -4.01
C THR A 226 18.60 -6.22 -4.14
N TYR A 227 18.30 -7.23 -3.33
CA TYR A 227 17.14 -8.09 -3.47
C TYR A 227 16.42 -8.35 -2.15
N ILE A 228 15.09 -8.50 -2.23
CA ILE A 228 14.32 -9.26 -1.23
C ILE A 228 14.58 -10.74 -1.50
N THR A 229 15.14 -11.43 -0.53
CA THR A 229 15.55 -12.84 -0.62
C THR A 229 14.53 -13.79 0.00
N ASP A 230 13.54 -13.26 0.74
CA ASP A 230 12.46 -14.02 1.36
C ASP A 230 11.12 -13.31 1.26
N PHE A 231 10.40 -13.61 0.18
CA PHE A 231 9.06 -13.11 -0.10
C PHE A 231 7.99 -13.67 0.87
N ASP A 232 8.22 -14.83 1.48
CA ASP A 232 7.32 -15.37 2.50
C ASP A 232 7.38 -14.53 3.80
N THR A 233 8.58 -14.06 4.18
CA THR A 233 8.73 -13.11 5.29
C THR A 233 8.06 -11.77 4.96
N LEU A 234 8.29 -11.21 3.77
CA LEU A 234 7.61 -9.98 3.32
C LEU A 234 6.08 -10.12 3.43
N ARG A 235 5.53 -11.19 2.86
CA ARG A 235 4.08 -11.45 2.86
C ARG A 235 3.55 -11.65 4.26
N SER A 236 4.17 -12.52 5.06
CA SER A 236 3.67 -12.84 6.41
C SER A 236 3.68 -11.62 7.33
N MET A 237 4.72 -10.79 7.26
CA MET A 237 4.79 -9.53 8.02
C MET A 237 3.77 -8.51 7.50
N GLY A 238 3.69 -8.30 6.18
CA GLY A 238 2.72 -7.38 5.58
C GLY A 238 1.28 -7.75 5.92
N ASP A 239 0.95 -9.03 5.82
CA ASP A 239 -0.36 -9.57 6.21
C ASP A 239 -0.69 -9.34 7.67
N LYS A 240 0.28 -9.55 8.57
CA LYS A 240 0.11 -9.31 10.00
C LYS A 240 -0.20 -7.84 10.26
N LEU A 241 0.59 -6.94 9.67
CA LEU A 241 0.44 -5.49 9.82
C LEU A 241 -0.89 -4.99 9.25
N ALA A 242 -1.27 -5.46 8.05
CA ALA A 242 -2.54 -5.10 7.41
C ALA A 242 -3.76 -5.63 8.20
N ARG A 243 -3.69 -6.85 8.75
CA ARG A 243 -4.75 -7.37 9.64
C ARG A 243 -4.88 -6.56 10.92
N ALA A 244 -3.77 -6.16 11.53
CA ALA A 244 -3.77 -5.32 12.72
C ALA A 244 -4.37 -3.93 12.43
N LEU A 245 -3.96 -3.30 11.32
CA LEU A 245 -4.53 -2.03 10.87
C LEU A 245 -6.04 -2.13 10.68
N ALA A 246 -6.51 -3.12 9.91
CA ALA A 246 -7.93 -3.34 9.67
C ALA A 246 -8.74 -3.56 10.97
N SER A 247 -8.16 -4.28 11.93
CA SER A 247 -8.80 -4.53 13.23
C SER A 247 -8.95 -3.26 14.08
N ASN A 248 -7.94 -2.39 14.06
CA ASN A 248 -8.01 -1.08 14.73
C ASN A 248 -9.06 -0.19 14.08
N LEU A 249 -9.11 -0.12 12.75
CA LEU A 249 -10.10 0.68 12.01
C LEU A 249 -11.54 0.26 12.35
N ALA A 250 -11.82 -1.05 12.36
CA ALA A 250 -13.15 -1.56 12.71
C ALA A 250 -13.54 -1.26 14.17
N SER A 251 -12.56 -1.25 15.08
CA SER A 251 -12.78 -0.92 16.50
C SER A 251 -13.10 0.56 16.70
N THR A 252 -12.41 1.45 15.99
CA THR A 252 -12.66 2.90 16.03
C THR A 252 -14.07 3.24 15.53
N THR A 253 -14.50 2.67 14.39
CA THR A 253 -15.86 2.87 13.88
C THR A 253 -16.94 2.34 14.85
N SER A 254 -16.66 1.22 15.52
CA SER A 254 -17.57 0.66 16.54
C SER A 254 -17.67 1.57 17.76
N ALA A 255 -16.57 2.21 18.18
CA ALA A 255 -16.56 3.14 19.30
C ALA A 255 -17.30 4.45 18.97
N GLU A 256 -17.10 5.00 17.76
CA GLU A 256 -17.80 6.21 17.30
C GLU A 256 -19.31 5.99 17.16
N SER A 257 -19.73 4.85 16.60
CA SER A 257 -21.15 4.50 16.50
C SER A 257 -21.80 4.28 17.88
N ALA A 258 -21.09 3.64 18.82
CA ALA A 258 -21.57 3.50 20.20
C ALA A 258 -21.70 4.87 20.89
N ALA A 259 -20.71 5.76 20.73
CA ALA A 259 -20.79 7.12 21.26
C ALA A 259 -21.98 7.89 20.67
N ALA A 260 -22.15 7.89 19.35
CA ALA A 260 -23.28 8.54 18.68
C ALA A 260 -24.64 8.00 19.19
N SER A 261 -24.76 6.69 19.39
CA SER A 261 -25.98 6.08 19.93
C SER A 261 -26.31 6.56 21.35
N LEU A 262 -25.29 6.75 22.21
CA LEU A 262 -25.47 7.27 23.57
C LEU A 262 -25.97 8.72 23.58
N TRP A 263 -25.48 9.56 22.66
CA TRP A 263 -25.96 10.94 22.51
C TRP A 263 -27.42 10.99 22.04
N THR A 264 -27.80 10.16 21.06
CA THR A 264 -29.21 10.06 20.62
C THR A 264 -30.14 9.53 21.71
N GLY A 265 -29.65 8.62 22.57
CA GLY A 265 -30.40 8.14 23.73
C GLY A 265 -30.62 9.22 24.79
N TRP A 266 -29.68 10.15 24.95
CA TRP A 266 -29.80 11.23 25.93
C TRP A 266 -30.76 12.34 25.47
N GLU A 267 -30.83 12.66 24.17
CA GLU A 267 -31.85 13.58 23.67
C GLU A 267 -33.27 13.03 23.86
N GLY A 268 -33.46 11.71 23.69
CA GLY A 268 -34.73 11.03 23.98
C GLY A 268 -35.11 11.06 25.47
N VAL A 269 -34.14 10.93 26.37
CA VAL A 269 -34.37 11.01 27.83
C VAL A 269 -34.62 12.46 28.27
N VAL A 270 -33.94 13.45 27.68
CA VAL A 270 -34.16 14.88 27.99
C VAL A 270 -35.52 15.35 27.48
N THR A 271 -35.98 14.89 26.32
CA THR A 271 -37.36 15.16 25.86
C THR A 271 -38.41 14.47 26.74
N MET A 272 -38.14 13.26 27.26
CA MET A 272 -39.07 12.57 28.15
C MET A 272 -39.12 13.21 29.55
N ILE A 273 -38.00 13.73 30.07
CA ILE A 273 -37.96 14.44 31.37
C ILE A 273 -38.63 15.83 31.28
N LEU A 274 -38.48 16.56 30.16
CA LEU A 274 -39.20 17.82 29.96
C LEU A 274 -40.72 17.62 29.76
N ALA A 275 -41.14 16.53 29.11
CA ALA A 275 -42.56 16.20 28.96
C ALA A 275 -43.22 15.80 30.30
N LEU A 276 -42.50 15.10 31.18
CA LEU A 276 -42.99 14.76 32.52
C LEU A 276 -43.04 15.97 33.47
N PHE A 277 -42.12 16.93 33.37
CA PHE A 277 -42.20 18.17 34.16
C PHE A 277 -43.31 19.13 33.69
N CYS A 278 -43.65 19.16 32.39
CA CYS A 278 -44.79 19.94 31.91
C CYS A 278 -46.15 19.34 32.31
N ALA A 279 -46.28 18.02 32.40
CA ALA A 279 -47.53 17.37 32.80
C ALA A 279 -47.86 17.50 34.30
N VAL A 280 -46.84 17.55 35.17
CA VAL A 280 -47.04 17.70 36.63
C VAL A 280 -47.36 19.15 37.02
N LEU A 281 -46.89 20.16 36.26
CA LEU A 281 -47.24 21.56 36.50
C LEU A 281 -48.67 21.94 36.05
N LEU A 282 -49.28 21.19 35.13
CA LEU A 282 -50.67 21.45 34.69
C LEU A 282 -51.76 20.80 35.56
N THR A 283 -51.40 19.92 36.50
CA THR A 283 -52.38 19.22 37.37
C THR A 283 -52.52 19.82 38.77
N LEU A 284 -51.77 20.89 39.07
CA LEU A 284 -51.85 21.67 40.32
C LEU A 284 -52.55 23.03 40.15
N ALA A 285 -53.12 23.31 38.99
CA ALA A 285 -53.75 24.60 38.64
C ALA A 285 -55.24 24.51 38.24
N LEU A 286 -55.93 23.41 38.61
CA LEU A 286 -57.38 23.25 38.43
C LEU A 286 -58.03 22.84 39.76
#